data_AF-A0A0M2S6R2-F1
#
_entry.id   AF-A0A0M2S6R2-F1
#
_cell.length_a   1.000
_cell.length_b   1.000
_cell.length_c   1.000
_cell.angle_alpha   90.00
_cell.angle_beta   90.00
_cell.angle_gamma   90.00
#
_symmetry.space_group_name_H-M   'P 1'
#
loop_
_entity.id
_entity.type
_entity.pdbx_description
1 polymer ?
#
loop_
_entity_poly.entity_id
_entity_poly.type
_entity_poly.pdbx_seq_one_letter_code
_entity_poly.pdbx_strand_id
1 'polypeptide(L)'
;MSATPISRYESGQFSGGVQVRLTADRVRRWVFDSASFTRRGYEHADVDRFRMQVADELDLLATQIAHLRAENERLNDHLELHRHGVLPSTDPKATVPAAKEVNLLSAAQREAEQIIAQAHDYARRVAEYAQMQYESYMRAAAEEAKQEAERAVAQYRSSAGADFDDSVATREALRIFGDMMISHMRAAARHLDDGSEQLAATMARLAREVTPVAGGQPQPALPRHQR
;
A
#
# COMPACT_ATOMS: atom_id res chain seq x y z
N MET A 1 -2.33 -55.38 9.75
CA MET A 1 -2.56 -54.22 8.88
C MET A 1 -3.68 -53.39 9.50
N SER A 2 -3.32 -52.45 10.37
CA SER A 2 -4.27 -51.64 11.14
C SER A 2 -4.19 -50.20 10.66
N ALA A 3 -5.22 -49.77 9.93
CA ALA A 3 -5.39 -48.40 9.48
C ALA A 3 -5.79 -47.53 10.67
N THR A 4 -4.93 -46.58 11.02
CA THR A 4 -5.22 -45.51 11.99
C THR A 4 -6.25 -44.56 11.37
N PRO A 5 -7.37 -44.24 12.06
CA PRO A 5 -8.31 -43.26 11.55
C PRO A 5 -7.70 -41.86 11.65
N ILE A 6 -7.69 -41.14 10.53
CA ILE A 6 -7.31 -39.72 10.45
C ILE A 6 -8.29 -38.96 11.34
N SER A 7 -7.78 -38.39 12.43
CA SER A 7 -8.54 -37.57 13.36
C SER A 7 -9.16 -36.41 12.60
N ARG A 8 -10.48 -36.42 12.58
CA ARG A 8 -11.37 -35.40 12.02
C ARG A 8 -10.93 -34.03 12.57
N TYR A 9 -10.41 -33.17 11.70
CA TYR A 9 -10.22 -31.76 12.02
C TYR A 9 -11.58 -31.18 12.34
N GLU A 10 -11.80 -30.89 13.62
CA GLU A 10 -12.96 -30.18 14.13
C GLU A 10 -12.82 -28.73 13.66
N SER A 11 -13.43 -28.43 12.52
CA SER A 11 -13.64 -27.07 12.04
C SER A 11 -14.63 -26.39 12.98
N GLY A 12 -14.13 -25.79 14.07
CA GLY A 12 -14.92 -24.92 14.92
C GLY A 12 -15.54 -23.81 14.07
N GLN A 13 -16.87 -23.85 13.97
CA GLN A 13 -17.67 -22.78 13.36
C GLN A 13 -17.49 -21.52 14.20
N PHE A 14 -16.61 -20.62 13.77
CA PHE A 14 -16.59 -19.24 14.24
C PHE A 14 -17.61 -18.43 13.44
N SER A 15 -18.81 -18.30 14.01
CA SER A 15 -19.84 -17.38 13.54
C SER A 15 -19.34 -15.93 13.59
N GLY A 16 -19.33 -15.25 12.44
CA GLY A 16 -19.41 -13.78 12.37
C GLY A 16 -18.13 -12.94 12.47
N GLY A 17 -16.93 -13.53 12.44
CA GLY A 17 -15.68 -12.76 12.30
C GLY A 17 -15.28 -12.67 10.83
N VAL A 18 -14.81 -11.50 10.36
CA VAL A 18 -14.06 -11.38 9.11
C VAL A 18 -13.06 -12.54 9.07
N GLN A 19 -13.17 -13.46 8.12
CA GLN A 19 -12.21 -14.54 7.97
C GLN A 19 -10.86 -13.90 7.66
N VAL A 20 -10.06 -13.66 8.70
CA VAL A 20 -8.73 -13.07 8.52
C VAL A 20 -7.86 -14.17 7.95
N ARG A 21 -7.83 -14.24 6.61
CA ARG A 21 -7.06 -15.23 5.89
C ARG A 21 -5.59 -15.09 6.26
N LEU A 22 -4.92 -16.22 6.41
CA LEU A 22 -3.49 -16.27 6.66
C LEU A 22 -2.78 -15.82 5.36
N THR A 23 -2.11 -14.67 5.40
CA THR A 23 -1.28 -14.17 4.29
C THR A 23 0.20 -14.38 4.59
N ALA A 24 1.05 -14.43 3.57
CA ALA A 24 2.50 -14.59 3.73
C ALA A 24 3.09 -13.52 4.66
N ASP A 25 2.73 -12.25 4.47
CA ASP A 25 3.16 -11.14 5.35
C ASP A 25 2.70 -11.29 6.80
N ARG A 26 1.56 -11.95 7.01
CA ARG A 26 1.07 -12.23 8.36
C ARG A 26 1.89 -13.35 9.01
N VAL A 27 2.26 -14.37 8.25
CA VAL A 27 3.16 -15.45 8.71
C VAL A 27 4.55 -14.90 9.03
N ARG A 28 5.13 -14.05 8.17
CA ARG A 28 6.44 -13.41 8.40
C ARG A 28 6.50 -12.54 9.65
N ARG A 29 5.38 -11.90 10.01
CA ARG A 29 5.26 -11.05 11.20
C ARG A 29 4.75 -11.79 12.43
N TRP A 30 4.37 -13.06 12.29
CA TRP A 30 3.83 -13.83 13.40
C TRP A 30 4.91 -14.11 14.44
N VAL A 31 4.63 -13.80 15.69
CA VAL A 31 5.51 -14.07 16.83
C VAL A 31 4.87 -15.15 17.67
N PHE A 32 5.64 -16.19 18.01
CA PHE A 32 5.21 -17.22 18.94
C PHE A 32 5.62 -16.86 20.36
N ASP A 33 4.74 -17.10 21.33
CA ASP A 33 5.09 -16.97 22.75
C ASP A 33 6.12 -18.02 23.14
N SER A 34 7.06 -17.64 23.99
CA SER A 34 8.05 -18.56 24.53
C SER A 34 7.38 -19.58 25.47
N ALA A 35 7.81 -20.84 25.39
CA ALA A 35 7.26 -21.89 26.23
C ALA A 35 7.53 -21.60 27.72
N SER A 36 6.53 -21.78 28.57
CA SER A 36 6.68 -21.70 30.02
C SER A 36 7.76 -22.66 30.53
N PHE A 37 8.51 -22.23 31.55
CA PHE A 37 9.71 -22.90 32.11
C PHE A 37 9.53 -24.39 32.46
N THR A 38 8.29 -24.87 32.62
CA THR A 38 7.94 -26.26 32.96
C THR A 38 7.73 -27.18 31.76
N ARG A 39 7.76 -26.67 30.51
CA ARG A 39 7.63 -27.47 29.28
C ARG A 39 8.74 -27.17 28.28
N ARG A 40 9.30 -28.21 27.69
CA ARG A 40 10.28 -28.08 26.59
C ARG A 40 9.53 -27.59 25.34
N GLY A 41 9.87 -26.39 24.86
CA GLY A 41 9.28 -25.80 23.66
C GLY A 41 9.93 -26.29 22.36
N TYR A 42 9.40 -25.84 21.23
CA TYR A 42 10.04 -26.01 19.93
C TYR A 42 11.34 -25.22 19.83
N GLU A 43 12.28 -25.72 19.05
CA GLU A 43 13.52 -25.02 18.74
C GLU A 43 13.23 -23.81 17.86
N HIS A 44 13.64 -22.61 18.29
CA HIS A 44 13.26 -21.36 17.63
C HIS A 44 13.81 -21.27 16.21
N ALA A 45 15.04 -21.75 15.97
CA ALA A 45 15.67 -21.74 14.66
C ALA A 45 14.90 -22.58 13.62
N ASP A 46 14.38 -23.73 14.03
CA ASP A 46 13.60 -24.61 13.15
C ASP A 46 12.20 -24.03 12.87
N VAL A 47 11.57 -23.43 13.88
CA VAL A 47 10.28 -22.74 13.72
C VAL A 47 10.43 -21.55 12.79
N ASP A 48 11.50 -20.78 12.90
CA ASP A 48 11.76 -19.63 12.02
C ASP A 48 12.00 -20.06 10.57
N ARG A 49 12.78 -21.14 10.35
CA ARG A 49 12.97 -21.71 9.01
C ARG A 49 11.66 -22.20 8.40
N PHE A 50 10.86 -22.94 9.18
CA PHE A 50 9.55 -23.42 8.74
C PHE A 50 8.60 -22.25 8.42
N ARG A 51 8.58 -21.22 9.27
CA ARG A 51 7.77 -20.02 9.07
C ARG A 51 8.11 -19.30 7.77
N MET A 52 9.39 -19.17 7.44
CA MET A 52 9.82 -18.58 6.17
C MET A 52 9.38 -19.45 4.98
N GLN A 53 9.58 -20.76 5.04
CA GLN A 53 9.14 -21.67 3.98
C GLN A 53 7.62 -21.63 3.75
N VAL A 54 6.82 -21.57 4.82
CA VAL A 54 5.36 -21.45 4.71
C VAL A 54 4.95 -20.11 4.09
N ALA A 55 5.63 -19.02 4.45
CA ALA A 55 5.34 -17.72 3.86
C ALA A 55 5.63 -17.70 2.35
N ASP A 56 6.74 -18.28 1.92
CA ASP A 56 7.12 -18.33 0.51
C ASP A 56 6.17 -19.22 -0.31
N GLU A 57 5.71 -20.34 0.26
CA GLU A 57 4.70 -21.19 -0.37
C GLU A 57 3.35 -20.48 -0.49
N LEU A 58 2.94 -19.69 0.52
CA LEU A 58 1.73 -18.89 0.46
C LEU A 58 1.81 -17.81 -0.63
N ASP A 59 2.96 -17.17 -0.82
CA ASP A 59 3.19 -16.21 -1.91
C ASP A 59 3.12 -16.88 -3.28
N LEU A 60 3.71 -18.07 -3.41
CA LEU A 60 3.65 -18.87 -4.64
C LEU A 60 2.20 -19.24 -4.99
N LEU A 61 1.43 -19.75 -4.02
CA LEU A 61 0.03 -20.12 -4.21
C LEU A 61 -0.85 -18.91 -4.52
N ALA A 62 -0.61 -17.77 -3.86
CA ALA A 62 -1.35 -16.54 -4.15
C ALA A 62 -1.12 -16.09 -5.61
N THR A 63 0.12 -16.17 -6.09
CA THR A 63 0.49 -15.86 -7.48
C THR A 63 -0.18 -16.81 -8.47
N GLN A 64 -0.18 -18.11 -8.20
CA GLN A 64 -0.84 -19.11 -9.05
C GLN A 64 -2.36 -18.90 -9.11
N ILE A 65 -3.00 -18.59 -7.99
CA ILE A 65 -4.44 -18.31 -7.95
C ILE A 65 -4.78 -17.03 -8.74
N ALA A 66 -3.96 -15.98 -8.62
CA ALA A 66 -4.14 -14.76 -9.40
C ALA A 66 -4.05 -15.05 -10.91
N HIS A 67 -3.04 -15.81 -11.32
CA HIS A 67 -2.87 -16.24 -12.71
C HIS A 67 -4.07 -17.07 -13.21
N LEU A 68 -4.53 -18.06 -12.43
CA LEU A 68 -5.68 -18.89 -12.80
C LEU A 68 -6.99 -18.11 -12.88
N ARG A 69 -7.16 -17.07 -12.05
CA ARG A 69 -8.33 -16.18 -12.12
C ARG A 69 -8.30 -15.32 -13.37
N ALA A 70 -7.15 -14.73 -13.70
CA ALA A 70 -6.98 -13.96 -14.93
C ALA A 70 -7.24 -14.82 -16.18
N GLU A 71 -6.77 -16.07 -16.18
CA GLU A 71 -7.04 -16.98 -17.30
C GLU A 71 -8.51 -17.40 -17.36
N ASN A 72 -9.18 -17.62 -16.23
CA ASN A 72 -10.62 -17.87 -16.21
C ASN A 72 -11.42 -16.69 -16.75
N GLU A 73 -11.03 -15.47 -16.37
CA GLU A 73 -11.66 -14.24 -16.88
C GLU A 73 -11.46 -14.12 -18.39
N ARG A 74 -10.22 -14.31 -18.87
CA ARG A 74 -9.90 -14.33 -20.31
C ARG A 74 -10.71 -15.38 -21.08
N LEU A 75 -10.84 -16.59 -20.53
CA LEU A 75 -11.62 -17.67 -21.15
C LEU A 75 -13.12 -17.38 -21.11
N ASN A 76 -13.63 -16.80 -20.03
CA ASN A 76 -15.02 -16.37 -19.94
C ASN A 76 -15.32 -15.27 -20.96
N ASP A 77 -14.47 -14.25 -21.07
CA ASP A 77 -14.60 -13.19 -22.07
C ASP A 77 -14.62 -13.77 -23.49
N HIS A 78 -13.74 -14.73 -23.76
CA HIS A 78 -13.72 -15.44 -25.04
C HIS A 78 -15.02 -16.21 -25.30
N LEU A 79 -15.55 -16.91 -24.30
CA LEU A 79 -16.82 -17.64 -24.41
C LEU A 79 -18.02 -16.71 -24.54
N GLU A 80 -18.02 -15.55 -23.86
CA GLU A 80 -19.07 -14.54 -23.97
C GLU A 80 -19.09 -13.91 -25.37
N LEU A 81 -17.92 -13.61 -25.95
CA LEU A 81 -17.80 -13.20 -27.35
C LEU A 81 -18.41 -14.25 -28.30
N HIS A 82 -18.08 -15.53 -28.09
CA HIS A 82 -18.66 -16.64 -28.87
C HIS A 82 -20.17 -16.80 -28.66
N ARG A 83 -20.70 -16.61 -27.44
CA ARG A 83 -22.13 -16.73 -27.11
C ARG A 83 -22.97 -15.58 -27.66
N HIS A 84 -22.44 -14.37 -27.67
CA HIS A 84 -23.11 -13.20 -28.22
C HIS A 84 -22.99 -13.09 -29.75
N GLY A 85 -22.51 -14.14 -30.42
CA GLY A 85 -22.40 -14.20 -31.88
C GLY A 85 -21.27 -13.34 -32.45
N VAL A 86 -20.41 -12.78 -31.60
CA VAL A 86 -19.18 -12.11 -32.00
C VAL A 86 -18.09 -13.18 -32.11
N LEU A 87 -18.24 -14.06 -33.10
CA LEU A 87 -17.08 -14.71 -33.66
C LEU A 87 -16.11 -13.60 -34.09
N PRO A 88 -14.79 -13.70 -33.89
CA PRO A 88 -13.88 -12.99 -34.79
C PRO A 88 -14.24 -13.50 -36.19
N SER A 89 -15.02 -12.71 -36.91
CA SER A 89 -15.59 -13.10 -38.19
C SER A 89 -14.44 -13.49 -39.11
N THR A 90 -14.39 -14.76 -39.49
CA THR A 90 -13.74 -15.21 -40.72
C THR A 90 -14.56 -14.82 -41.95
N ASP A 91 -15.49 -13.87 -41.78
CA ASP A 91 -16.34 -13.30 -42.80
C ASP A 91 -15.71 -11.98 -43.29
N PRO A 92 -15.21 -11.90 -44.55
CA PRO A 92 -14.47 -10.74 -45.07
C PRO A 92 -15.32 -9.47 -45.25
N LYS A 93 -16.55 -9.46 -44.71
CA LYS A 93 -17.54 -8.38 -44.82
C LYS A 93 -18.10 -7.90 -43.48
N ALA A 94 -17.63 -8.41 -42.34
CA ALA A 94 -17.72 -7.62 -41.11
C ALA A 94 -16.98 -6.32 -41.41
N THR A 95 -17.67 -5.18 -41.32
CA THR A 95 -17.07 -3.86 -41.46
C THR A 95 -15.89 -3.78 -40.51
N VAL A 96 -14.71 -4.06 -41.04
CA VAL A 96 -13.42 -3.81 -40.43
C VAL A 96 -13.54 -2.39 -39.89
N PRO A 97 -13.35 -2.15 -38.57
CA PRO A 97 -13.40 -0.80 -38.05
C PRO A 97 -12.53 0.05 -38.97
N ALA A 98 -13.14 1.07 -39.58
CA ALA A 98 -12.53 1.77 -40.70
C ALA A 98 -11.10 2.12 -40.28
N ALA A 99 -10.07 1.88 -41.11
CA ALA A 99 -8.67 2.00 -40.68
C ALA A 99 -8.34 3.31 -39.92
N LYS A 100 -9.15 4.34 -40.14
CA LYS A 100 -9.19 5.61 -39.40
C LYS A 100 -9.57 5.50 -37.92
N GLU A 101 -10.57 4.69 -37.54
CA GLU A 101 -11.00 4.46 -36.15
C GLU A 101 -9.98 3.62 -35.37
N VAL A 102 -9.41 2.58 -35.99
CA VAL A 102 -8.32 1.79 -35.38
C VAL A 102 -7.07 2.65 -35.19
N ASN A 103 -6.75 3.52 -36.14
CA ASN A 103 -5.62 4.46 -36.02
C ASN A 103 -5.86 5.52 -34.94
N LEU A 104 -7.11 6.00 -34.78
CA LEU A 104 -7.48 6.91 -33.69
C LEU A 104 -7.38 6.24 -32.32
N LEU A 105 -7.87 5.01 -32.18
CA LEU A 105 -7.75 4.24 -30.94
C LEU A 105 -6.28 3.93 -30.60
N SER A 106 -5.50 3.54 -31.60
CA SER A 106 -4.05 3.29 -31.43
C SER A 106 -3.27 4.56 -31.11
N ALA A 107 -3.72 5.73 -31.55
CA ALA A 107 -3.15 7.03 -31.17
C ALA A 107 -3.53 7.39 -29.73
N ALA A 108 -4.80 7.27 -29.36
CA ALA A 108 -5.29 7.54 -28.01
C ALA A 108 -4.68 6.59 -26.97
N GLN A 109 -4.48 5.31 -27.32
CA GLN A 109 -3.83 4.34 -26.44
C GLN A 109 -2.36 4.70 -26.21
N ARG A 110 -1.61 5.05 -27.26
CA ARG A 110 -0.21 5.52 -27.12
C ARG A 110 -0.12 6.79 -26.27
N GLU A 111 -1.08 7.69 -26.42
CA GLU A 111 -1.17 8.90 -25.59
C GLU A 111 -1.46 8.55 -24.13
N ALA A 112 -2.40 7.63 -23.87
CA ALA A 112 -2.68 7.15 -22.52
C ALA A 112 -1.46 6.47 -21.89
N GLU A 113 -0.76 5.60 -22.62
CA GLU A 113 0.48 4.96 -22.19
C GLU A 113 1.58 6.00 -21.85
N GLN A 114 1.70 7.06 -22.66
CA GLN A 114 2.63 8.15 -22.40
C GLN A 114 2.27 8.94 -21.13
N ILE A 115 0.99 9.24 -20.91
CA ILE A 115 0.51 9.92 -19.71
C ILE A 115 0.76 9.06 -18.47
N ILE A 116 0.51 7.75 -18.55
CA ILE A 116 0.78 6.80 -17.46
C ILE A 116 2.26 6.78 -17.12
N ALA A 117 3.15 6.70 -18.13
CA ALA A 117 4.59 6.73 -17.92
C ALA A 117 5.03 8.04 -17.22
N GLN A 118 4.52 9.19 -17.68
CA GLN A 118 4.81 10.49 -17.07
C GLN A 118 4.30 10.58 -15.62
N ALA A 119 3.11 10.03 -15.35
CA ALA A 119 2.55 10.00 -14.00
C ALA A 119 3.40 9.13 -13.06
N HIS A 120 3.89 7.98 -13.52
CA HIS A 120 4.82 7.15 -12.74
C HIS A 120 6.14 7.86 -12.45
N ASP A 121 6.75 8.53 -13.44
CA ASP A 121 7.98 9.30 -13.25
C ASP A 121 7.79 10.49 -12.30
N TYR A 122 6.63 11.13 -12.37
CA TYR A 122 6.27 12.19 -11.43
C TYR A 122 6.10 11.63 -10.01
N ALA A 123 5.35 10.55 -9.84
CA ALA A 123 5.15 9.92 -8.54
C ALA A 123 6.47 9.48 -7.89
N ARG A 124 7.39 8.90 -8.67
CA ARG A 124 8.73 8.54 -8.21
C ARG A 124 9.50 9.76 -7.71
N ARG A 125 9.52 10.86 -8.47
CA ARG A 125 10.20 12.10 -8.07
C ARG A 125 9.61 12.71 -6.81
N VAL A 126 8.28 12.67 -6.66
CA VAL A 126 7.60 13.17 -5.45
C VAL A 126 7.99 12.32 -4.24
N ALA A 127 8.03 11.00 -4.37
CA ALA A 127 8.44 10.10 -3.30
C ALA A 127 9.90 10.33 -2.87
N GLU A 128 10.82 10.44 -3.84
CA GLU A 128 12.23 10.73 -3.59
C GLU A 128 12.42 12.08 -2.88
N TYR A 129 11.70 13.13 -3.34
CA TYR A 129 11.72 14.44 -2.70
C TYR A 129 11.16 14.41 -1.28
N ALA A 130 10.04 13.71 -1.05
CA ALA A 130 9.44 13.56 0.27
C ALA A 130 10.38 12.84 1.24
N GLN A 131 11.07 11.79 0.77
CA GLN A 131 12.07 11.09 1.57
C GLN A 131 13.23 12.00 1.97
N MET A 132 13.79 12.75 1.01
CA MET A 132 14.86 13.72 1.31
C MET A 132 14.42 14.77 2.33
N GLN A 133 13.20 15.29 2.19
CA GLN A 133 12.66 16.28 3.13
C GLN A 133 12.47 15.68 4.53
N TYR A 134 11.93 14.47 4.62
CA TYR A 134 11.76 13.76 5.89
C TYR A 134 13.11 13.52 6.58
N GLU A 135 14.10 13.00 5.84
CA GLU A 135 15.43 12.78 6.39
C GLU A 135 16.09 14.08 6.88
N SER A 136 15.95 15.17 6.12
CA SER A 136 16.45 16.49 6.51
C SER A 136 15.80 16.98 7.81
N TYR A 137 14.46 16.90 7.89
CA TYR A 137 13.71 17.30 9.07
C TYR A 137 14.06 16.45 10.30
N MET A 138 14.18 15.12 10.14
CA MET A 138 14.58 14.22 11.22
C MET A 138 16.00 14.47 11.72
N ARG A 139 16.94 14.78 10.82
CA ARG A 139 18.32 15.18 11.22
C ARG A 139 18.30 16.47 12.02
N ALA A 140 17.56 17.49 11.56
CA ALA A 140 17.44 18.74 12.28
C ALA A 140 16.82 18.56 13.67
N ALA A 141 15.73 17.79 13.77
CA ALA A 141 15.09 17.46 15.04
C ALA A 141 16.02 16.69 15.99
N ALA A 142 16.81 15.75 15.47
CA ALA A 142 17.78 14.99 16.27
C ALA A 142 18.88 15.89 16.83
N GLU A 143 19.40 16.83 16.03
CA GLU A 143 20.39 17.80 16.52
C GLU A 143 19.80 18.74 17.56
N GLU A 144 18.56 19.21 17.38
CA GLU A 144 17.87 20.03 18.38
C GLU A 144 17.67 19.25 19.69
N ALA A 145 17.21 18.00 19.61
CA ALA A 145 16.97 17.15 20.77
C ALA A 145 18.25 16.82 21.52
N LYS A 146 19.36 16.63 20.79
CA LYS A 146 20.68 16.43 21.37
C LYS A 146 21.15 17.67 22.12
N GLN A 147 21.02 18.86 21.53
CA GLN A 147 21.39 20.11 22.19
C GLN A 147 20.58 20.33 23.47
N GLU A 148 19.29 20.01 23.45
CA GLU A 148 18.44 20.18 24.64
C GLU A 148 18.80 19.16 25.74
N ALA A 149 19.07 17.91 25.38
CA ALA A 149 19.57 16.91 26.31
C ALA A 149 20.92 17.32 26.93
N GLU A 150 21.85 17.86 26.13
CA GLU A 150 23.14 18.37 26.61
C GLU A 150 22.98 19.56 27.58
N ARG A 151 22.05 20.49 27.28
CA ARG A 151 21.71 21.59 28.19
C ARG A 151 21.16 21.09 29.51
N ALA A 152 20.27 20.10 29.50
CA ALA A 152 19.72 19.50 30.71
C ALA A 152 20.81 18.83 31.56
N VAL A 153 21.74 18.09 30.94
CA VAL A 153 22.90 17.52 31.63
C VAL A 153 23.79 18.61 32.24
N ALA A 154 24.03 19.70 31.52
CA ALA A 154 24.83 20.82 32.04
C ALA A 154 24.16 21.50 33.25
N GLN A 155 22.84 21.66 33.22
CA GLN A 155 22.06 22.19 34.35
C GLN A 155 22.03 21.22 35.55
N TYR A 156 21.89 19.92 35.30
CA TYR A 156 21.97 18.92 36.36
C TYR A 156 23.36 18.91 37.00
N ARG A 157 24.42 18.99 36.20
CA ARG A 157 25.80 19.07 36.70
C ARG A 157 26.05 20.32 37.56
N SER A 158 25.53 21.48 37.16
CA SER A 158 25.70 22.72 37.93
C SER A 158 24.90 22.74 39.23
N SER A 159 23.75 22.07 39.27
CA SER A 159 22.88 21.99 40.46
C SER A 159 23.27 20.89 41.45
N ALA A 160 23.75 19.73 40.97
CA ALA A 160 24.15 18.60 41.80
C ALA A 160 25.50 18.82 42.52
N GLY A 161 26.38 19.66 41.98
CA GLY A 161 27.67 19.99 42.61
C GLY A 161 28.52 18.75 42.89
N ALA A 162 28.79 18.46 44.16
CA ALA A 162 29.61 17.32 44.59
C ALA A 162 28.87 15.97 44.51
N ASP A 163 27.54 15.97 44.48
CA ASP A 163 26.69 14.76 44.44
C ASP A 163 26.30 14.36 42.99
N PHE A 164 27.08 14.81 41.99
CA PHE A 164 26.82 14.50 40.59
C PHE A 164 26.98 13.01 40.28
N ASP A 165 25.92 12.40 39.76
CA ASP A 165 25.93 11.03 39.23
C ASP A 165 25.75 11.03 37.71
N ASP A 166 26.79 10.58 37.00
CA ASP A 166 26.84 10.53 35.54
C ASP A 166 25.79 9.55 34.95
N SER A 167 25.43 8.50 35.70
CA SER A 167 24.42 7.52 35.27
C SER A 167 23.01 8.10 35.28
N VAL A 168 22.71 8.99 36.24
CA VAL A 168 21.44 9.71 36.34
C VAL A 168 21.36 10.75 35.22
N ALA A 169 22.44 11.52 35.02
CA ALA A 169 22.53 12.51 33.95
C ALA A 169 22.31 11.89 32.56
N THR A 170 22.96 10.75 32.28
CA THR A 170 22.82 10.05 30.99
C THR A 170 21.41 9.52 30.78
N ARG A 171 20.77 8.97 31.82
CA ARG A 171 19.39 8.48 31.74
C ARG A 171 18.40 9.62 31.48
N GLU A 172 18.59 10.76 32.13
CA GLU A 172 17.74 11.92 31.95
C GLU A 172 17.91 12.55 30.55
N ALA A 173 19.16 12.62 30.06
CA ALA A 173 19.46 13.05 28.69
C ALA A 173 18.76 12.19 27.64
N LEU A 174 18.83 10.86 27.78
CA LEU A 174 18.17 9.92 26.87
C LEU A 174 16.65 10.05 26.93
N ARG A 175 16.08 10.30 28.12
CA ARG A 175 14.64 10.53 28.26
C ARG A 175 14.21 11.80 27.52
N ILE A 176 14.90 12.92 27.75
CA ILE A 176 14.59 14.22 27.12
C ILE A 176 14.73 14.12 25.59
N PHE A 177 15.83 13.51 25.13
CA PHE A 177 16.03 13.26 23.70
C PHE A 177 14.89 12.43 23.11
N GLY A 178 14.53 11.32 23.76
CA GLY A 178 13.45 10.45 23.31
C GLY A 178 12.09 11.15 23.25
N ASP A 179 11.71 11.87 24.32
CA ASP A 179 10.44 12.59 24.39
C ASP A 179 10.32 13.65 23.29
N MET A 180 11.41 14.37 23.05
CA MET A 180 11.46 15.41 22.02
C MET A 180 11.42 14.81 20.61
N MET A 181 12.16 13.73 20.34
CA MET A 181 12.09 13.01 19.06
C MET A 181 10.69 12.47 18.79
N ILE A 182 10.01 11.92 19.80
CA ILE A 182 8.62 11.47 19.67
C ILE A 182 7.69 12.64 19.35
N SER A 183 7.90 13.80 19.96
CA SER A 183 7.14 15.03 19.65
C SER A 183 7.34 15.46 18.20
N HIS A 184 8.58 15.53 17.71
CA HIS A 184 8.88 15.86 16.31
C HIS A 184 8.31 14.83 15.33
N MET A 185 8.40 13.54 15.62
CA MET A 185 7.78 12.49 14.79
C MET A 185 6.26 12.64 14.72
N ARG A 186 5.59 12.95 15.83
CA ARG A 186 4.14 13.22 15.85
C ARG A 186 3.76 14.49 15.10
N ALA A 187 4.63 15.50 15.10
CA ALA A 187 4.42 16.70 14.28
C ALA A 187 4.60 16.40 12.79
N ALA A 188 5.64 15.64 12.41
CA ALA A 188 5.87 15.22 11.04
C ALA A 188 4.73 14.34 10.50
N ALA A 189 4.22 13.39 11.31
CA ALA A 189 3.08 12.56 10.93
C ALA A 189 1.83 13.39 10.62
N ARG A 190 1.51 14.39 11.47
CA ARG A 190 0.39 15.30 11.20
C ARG A 190 0.59 16.11 9.92
N HIS A 191 1.80 16.62 9.70
CA HIS A 191 2.11 17.33 8.45
C HIS A 191 1.97 16.45 7.20
N LEU A 192 2.30 15.15 7.30
CA LEU A 192 2.09 14.19 6.23
C LEU A 192 0.61 13.89 6.00
N ASP A 193 -0.15 13.71 7.09
CA ASP A 193 -1.61 13.50 7.01
C ASP A 193 -2.30 14.70 6.35
N ASP A 194 -2.02 15.93 6.81
CA ASP A 194 -2.54 17.17 6.24
C ASP A 194 -2.16 17.31 4.75
N GLY A 195 -0.90 17.01 4.42
CA GLY A 195 -0.41 17.03 3.04
C GLY A 195 -1.12 16.00 2.15
N SER A 196 -1.43 14.82 2.69
CA SER A 196 -2.15 13.75 1.98
C SER A 196 -3.60 14.15 1.70
N GLU A 197 -4.28 14.80 2.65
CA GLU A 197 -5.63 15.32 2.47
C GLU A 197 -5.68 16.41 1.41
N GLN A 198 -4.70 17.32 1.41
CA GLN A 198 -4.59 18.37 0.41
C GLN A 198 -4.32 17.80 -1.00
N LEU A 199 -3.47 16.78 -1.11
CA LEU A 199 -3.25 16.06 -2.38
C LEU A 199 -4.52 15.35 -2.84
N ALA A 200 -5.24 14.67 -1.95
CA ALA A 200 -6.51 14.03 -2.27
C ALA A 200 -7.55 15.04 -2.77
N ALA A 201 -7.63 16.21 -2.14
CA ALA A 201 -8.51 17.29 -2.55
C ALA A 201 -8.15 17.85 -3.94
N THR A 202 -6.87 18.04 -4.23
CA THR A 202 -6.42 18.52 -5.56
C THR A 202 -6.66 17.47 -6.64
N MET A 203 -6.42 16.19 -6.36
CA MET A 203 -6.73 15.09 -7.28
C MET A 203 -8.23 14.95 -7.55
N ALA A 204 -9.07 15.06 -6.52
CA ALA A 204 -10.52 15.05 -6.68
C ALA A 204 -11.02 16.23 -7.52
N ARG A 205 -10.40 17.41 -7.37
CA ARG A 205 -10.69 18.58 -8.21
C ARG A 205 -10.29 18.33 -9.66
N LEU A 206 -9.07 17.83 -9.91
CA LEU A 206 -8.60 17.50 -11.26
C LEU A 206 -9.48 16.45 -11.93
N ALA A 207 -9.89 15.39 -11.21
CA ALA A 207 -10.80 14.37 -11.73
C ALA A 207 -12.18 14.94 -12.12
N ARG A 208 -12.68 15.95 -11.39
CA ARG A 208 -13.93 16.64 -11.70
C ARG A 208 -13.79 17.62 -12.88
N GLU A 209 -12.60 18.15 -13.14
CA GLU A 209 -12.30 18.99 -14.31
C GLU A 209 -12.06 18.15 -15.58
N VAL A 210 -11.57 16.91 -15.44
CA VAL A 210 -11.29 15.98 -16.56
C VAL A 210 -12.50 15.14 -16.98
N THR A 211 -13.57 15.08 -16.17
CA THR A 211 -14.83 14.47 -16.61
C THR A 211 -15.47 15.36 -17.68
N PRO A 212 -15.55 14.93 -18.95
CA PRO A 212 -16.22 15.71 -19.95
C PRO A 212 -17.69 15.84 -19.54
N VAL A 213 -18.26 17.02 -19.78
CA VAL A 213 -19.70 17.30 -19.69
C VAL A 213 -20.44 16.35 -20.65
N ALA A 214 -20.63 15.10 -20.25
CA ALA A 214 -21.50 14.12 -20.86
C ALA A 214 -22.89 14.31 -20.24
N GLY A 215 -23.49 15.45 -20.58
CA GLY A 215 -24.83 15.84 -20.14
C GLY A 215 -25.35 16.86 -21.12
N GLY A 216 -25.99 16.37 -22.18
CA GLY A 216 -26.50 17.20 -23.27
C GLY A 216 -27.44 18.29 -22.77
N GLN A 217 -27.20 19.52 -23.21
CA GLN A 217 -28.27 20.49 -23.39
C GLN A 217 -28.69 20.46 -24.87
N PRO A 218 -29.93 20.06 -25.20
CA PRO A 218 -30.45 20.27 -26.54
C PRO A 218 -30.60 21.78 -26.76
N GLN A 219 -29.88 22.31 -27.75
CA GLN A 219 -30.14 23.65 -28.27
C GLN A 219 -31.62 23.74 -28.68
N PRO A 220 -32.41 24.69 -28.15
CA PRO A 220 -33.75 24.92 -28.65
C PRO A 220 -33.64 25.46 -30.08
N ALA A 221 -34.11 24.67 -31.04
CA ALA A 221 -34.18 25.04 -32.45
C ALA A 221 -35.01 26.34 -32.60
N LEU A 222 -34.40 27.36 -33.20
CA LEU A 222 -35.09 28.60 -33.57
C LEU A 222 -36.19 28.32 -34.60
N PRO A 223 -37.39 28.89 -34.45
CA PRO A 223 -38.47 28.71 -35.42
C PRO A 223 -38.13 29.41 -36.74
N ARG A 224 -38.05 28.64 -37.83
CA ARG A 224 -38.03 29.16 -39.20
C ARG A 224 -39.39 29.80 -39.50
N HIS A 225 -39.42 31.14 -39.51
CA HIS A 225 -40.53 31.88 -40.09
C HIS A 225 -40.54 31.67 -41.61
N GLN A 226 -41.65 31.13 -42.09
CA GLN A 226 -42.05 31.16 -43.50
C GLN A 226 -42.20 32.62 -43.95
N ARG A 227 -41.62 32.94 -45.11
CA ARG A 227 -42.19 33.85 -46.10
C ARG A 227 -41.58 33.57 -47.46
#